data_AF-A0A0G3XJ32-F1
#
_entry.id   AF-A0A0G3XJ32-F1
#
_cell.length_a   1.000
_cell.length_b   1.000
_cell.length_c   1.000
_cell.angle_alpha   90.00
_cell.angle_beta   90.00
_cell.angle_gamma   90.00
#
_symmetry.space_group_name_H-M   'P 1'
#
loop_
_entity.id
_entity.type
_entity.pdbx_description
1 polymer ?
#
loop_
_entity_poly.entity_id
_entity_poly.type
_entity_poly.pdbx_seq_one_letter_code
_entity_poly.pdbx_strand_id
1 'polypeptide(L)'
;MFASNLFGSEDERQGFLDDVESLLRRGQPDVAAGLLEGQLGDLADDGDELARLCIKVPVSAVRITGWEQLAGKLEKLDRPGRPITAIGIDISAPFEMPELDDRHGNFYEPDLDTVYYTDSAFPFASASREMMMEEAQNAKAAWVGHFENVDATIGVRGLGGIYGEVLIAQKKCKDYDHKNAMEQDSAVIASAFIAVRLHQAIKATAEGRGMPRAACLMVGNNESFPYYDAPVMTRPEYEEYLDAEGEEDDCGQYDHAFGTLRLAPLPDDYDPFAAMPDEDQVSGAALRKKLRAQAEAETPEVANDVAPAGIGGFLNRILKRSA
;
A
#
# COMPACT_ATOMS: atom_id res chain seq x y z
N MET A 1 -18.20 -11.68 -20.74
CA MET A 1 -18.62 -10.63 -21.68
C MET A 1 -18.04 -9.36 -21.13
N PHE A 2 -17.15 -8.69 -21.88
CA PHE A 2 -16.57 -7.42 -21.46
C PHE A 2 -17.68 -6.36 -21.38
N ALA A 3 -17.71 -5.59 -20.30
CA ALA A 3 -18.69 -4.53 -20.08
C ALA A 3 -17.91 -3.27 -19.69
N SER A 4 -17.95 -2.25 -20.54
CA SER A 4 -17.29 -0.98 -20.33
C SER A 4 -18.06 0.12 -21.07
N ASN A 5 -18.14 1.29 -20.44
CA ASN A 5 -18.65 2.53 -21.01
C ASN A 5 -17.51 3.40 -21.55
N LEU A 6 -16.29 3.24 -21.01
CA LEU A 6 -15.10 4.00 -21.41
C LEU A 6 -14.34 3.37 -22.57
N PHE A 7 -14.29 2.03 -22.62
CA PHE A 7 -13.45 1.29 -23.56
C PHE A 7 -14.29 0.41 -24.49
N GLY A 8 -13.93 0.38 -25.77
CA GLY A 8 -14.57 -0.48 -26.76
C GLY A 8 -14.17 -1.95 -26.63
N SER A 9 -13.07 -2.26 -25.94
CA SER A 9 -12.61 -3.64 -25.72
C SER A 9 -11.72 -3.79 -24.48
N GLU A 10 -11.51 -5.03 -24.04
CA GLU A 10 -10.59 -5.36 -22.96
C GLU A 10 -9.14 -4.99 -23.30
N ASP A 11 -8.74 -5.17 -24.56
CA ASP A 11 -7.41 -4.80 -25.07
C ASP A 11 -7.20 -3.27 -25.01
N GLU A 12 -8.24 -2.48 -25.28
CA GLU A 12 -8.19 -1.02 -25.18
C GLU A 12 -8.06 -0.55 -23.72
N ARG A 13 -8.82 -1.16 -22.81
CA ARG A 13 -8.66 -0.91 -21.37
C ARG A 13 -7.25 -1.28 -20.89
N GLN A 14 -6.73 -2.43 -21.33
CA GLN A 14 -5.39 -2.86 -20.95
C GLN A 14 -4.34 -1.91 -21.52
N GLY A 15 -4.45 -1.51 -22.79
CA GLY A 15 -3.55 -0.53 -23.40
C GLY A 15 -3.54 0.81 -22.67
N PHE A 16 -4.70 1.29 -22.22
CA PHE A 16 -4.78 2.49 -21.38
C PHE A 16 -4.03 2.34 -20.04
N LEU A 17 -4.18 1.18 -19.36
CA LEU A 17 -3.47 0.90 -18.12
C LEU A 17 -1.95 0.75 -18.34
N ASP A 18 -1.54 0.15 -19.45
CA ASP A 18 -0.14 0.03 -19.85
C ASP A 18 0.49 1.41 -20.10
N ASP A 19 -0.27 2.34 -20.70
CA ASP A 19 0.16 3.72 -20.88
C ASP A 19 0.34 4.44 -19.53
N VAL A 20 -0.60 4.28 -18.60
CA VAL A 20 -0.50 4.80 -17.22
C VAL A 20 0.74 4.24 -16.51
N GLU A 21 0.96 2.93 -16.58
CA GLU A 21 2.15 2.28 -16.02
C GLU A 21 3.44 2.79 -16.67
N SER A 22 3.46 2.97 -17.99
CA SER A 22 4.59 3.52 -18.73
C SER A 22 4.96 4.92 -18.24
N LEU A 23 3.96 5.77 -17.98
CA LEU A 23 4.16 7.11 -17.43
C LEU A 23 4.74 7.06 -16.01
N LEU A 24 4.26 6.16 -15.14
CA LEU A 24 4.82 5.95 -13.81
C LEU A 24 6.30 5.54 -13.87
N ARG A 25 6.62 4.55 -14.71
CA ARG A 25 8.00 4.08 -14.89
C ARG A 25 8.94 5.15 -15.44
N ARG A 26 8.43 6.08 -16.24
CA ARG A 26 9.16 7.26 -16.75
C ARG A 26 9.26 8.43 -15.76
N GLY A 27 8.75 8.28 -14.54
CA GLY A 27 8.79 9.34 -13.54
C GLY A 27 7.80 10.49 -13.80
N GLN A 28 6.73 10.21 -14.56
CA GLN A 28 5.67 11.17 -14.94
C GLN A 28 4.32 10.88 -14.25
N PRO A 29 4.27 10.74 -12.91
CA PRO A 29 3.05 10.35 -12.21
C PRO A 29 1.95 11.43 -12.28
N ASP A 30 2.32 12.71 -12.46
CA ASP A 30 1.33 13.79 -12.64
C ASP A 30 0.60 13.71 -13.98
N VAL A 31 1.29 13.27 -15.04
CA VAL A 31 0.68 13.03 -16.35
C VAL A 31 -0.24 11.81 -16.28
N ALA A 32 0.21 10.74 -15.60
CA ALA A 32 -0.60 9.55 -15.35
C ALA A 32 -1.88 9.89 -14.56
N ALA A 33 -1.75 10.74 -13.53
CA ALA A 33 -2.88 11.24 -12.75
C ALA A 33 -3.87 11.99 -13.63
N GLY A 34 -3.40 12.90 -14.50
CA GLY A 34 -4.27 13.65 -15.41
C GLY A 34 -5.07 12.76 -16.37
N LEU A 35 -4.49 11.66 -16.86
CA LEU A 35 -5.22 10.69 -17.69
C LEU A 35 -6.34 10.00 -16.90
N LEU A 36 -6.03 9.53 -15.70
CA LEU A 36 -7.01 8.86 -14.83
C LEU A 36 -8.11 9.83 -14.36
N GLU A 37 -7.75 11.06 -13.99
CA GLU A 37 -8.68 12.11 -13.60
C GLU A 37 -9.65 12.47 -14.73
N GLY A 38 -9.20 12.44 -15.99
CA GLY A 38 -10.09 12.60 -17.15
C GLY A 38 -11.16 11.51 -17.21
N GLN A 39 -10.74 10.24 -17.14
CA GLN A 39 -11.67 9.10 -17.17
C GLN A 39 -12.62 9.08 -15.95
N LEU A 40 -12.11 9.42 -14.76
CA LEU A 40 -12.93 9.55 -13.55
C LEU A 40 -13.90 10.74 -13.64
N GLY A 41 -13.51 11.82 -14.30
CA GLY A 41 -14.38 12.97 -14.57
C GLY A 41 -15.59 12.58 -15.40
N ASP A 42 -15.37 11.88 -16.51
CA ASP A 42 -16.44 11.40 -17.40
C ASP A 42 -17.41 10.47 -16.63
N LEU A 43 -16.88 9.51 -15.86
CA LEU A 43 -17.70 8.63 -15.01
C LEU A 43 -18.47 9.39 -13.93
N ALA A 44 -17.85 10.40 -13.29
CA ALA A 44 -18.48 11.19 -12.25
C ALA A 44 -19.63 12.07 -12.77
N ASP A 45 -19.49 12.60 -13.99
CA ASP A 45 -20.52 13.35 -14.71
C ASP A 45 -21.71 12.45 -15.08
N ASP A 46 -21.45 11.18 -15.44
CA ASP A 46 -22.45 10.15 -15.66
C ASP A 46 -23.10 9.60 -14.38
N GLY A 47 -22.62 10.04 -13.20
CA GLY A 47 -23.23 9.76 -11.91
C GLY A 47 -22.60 8.64 -11.11
N ASP A 48 -21.39 8.18 -11.48
CA ASP A 48 -20.65 7.20 -10.67
C ASP A 48 -20.10 7.84 -9.38
N GLU A 49 -20.53 7.30 -8.23
CA GLU A 49 -20.16 7.84 -6.92
C GLU A 49 -18.72 7.52 -6.52
N LEU A 50 -18.16 6.37 -6.95
CA LEU A 50 -16.77 6.02 -6.67
C LEU A 50 -15.82 6.99 -7.39
N ALA A 51 -16.11 7.29 -8.65
CA ALA A 51 -15.36 8.28 -9.42
C ALA A 51 -15.42 9.67 -8.78
N ARG A 52 -16.60 10.10 -8.30
CA ARG A 52 -16.77 11.35 -7.53
C ARG A 52 -15.97 11.37 -6.24
N LEU A 53 -15.78 10.24 -5.58
CA LEU A 53 -14.94 10.15 -4.39
C LEU A 53 -13.46 10.30 -4.76
N CYS A 54 -13.00 9.61 -5.81
CA CYS A 54 -11.61 9.70 -6.27
C CYS A 54 -11.19 11.14 -6.63
N ILE A 55 -11.99 11.85 -7.43
CA ILE A 55 -11.65 13.23 -7.87
C ILE A 55 -11.57 14.24 -6.71
N LYS A 56 -12.16 13.93 -5.55
CA LYS A 56 -12.11 14.78 -4.35
C LYS A 56 -10.85 14.58 -3.51
N VAL A 57 -10.01 13.60 -3.84
CA VAL A 57 -8.77 13.30 -3.11
C VAL A 57 -7.58 13.92 -3.84
N PRO A 58 -7.12 15.13 -3.44
CA PRO A 58 -5.90 15.69 -4.00
C PRO A 58 -4.68 14.93 -3.48
N VAL A 59 -3.57 14.97 -4.22
CA VAL A 59 -2.29 14.40 -3.77
C VAL A 59 -1.86 14.92 -2.39
N SER A 60 -2.13 16.20 -2.09
CA SER A 60 -1.79 16.83 -0.80
C SER A 60 -2.55 16.27 0.40
N ALA A 61 -3.63 15.51 0.17
CA ALA A 61 -4.35 14.80 1.23
C ALA A 61 -3.66 13.49 1.62
N VAL A 62 -2.81 12.94 0.73
CA VAL A 62 -2.08 11.68 0.95
C VAL A 62 -0.79 11.97 1.70
N ARG A 63 -0.60 11.30 2.84
CA ARG A 63 0.56 11.49 3.71
C ARG A 63 1.29 10.19 3.95
N ILE A 64 2.60 10.23 3.79
CA ILE A 64 3.50 9.12 4.10
C ILE A 64 3.96 9.24 5.55
N THR A 65 3.84 8.13 6.30
CA THR A 65 4.22 8.03 7.72
C THR A 65 5.37 7.05 7.89
N GLY A 66 6.16 7.18 8.97
CA GLY A 66 7.27 6.25 9.27
C GLY A 66 8.56 6.53 8.49
N TRP A 67 8.57 7.53 7.62
CA TRP A 67 9.72 7.92 6.79
C TRP A 67 11.00 8.17 7.60
N GLU A 68 10.85 8.83 8.75
CA GLU A 68 11.93 9.14 9.69
C GLU A 68 12.61 7.88 10.28
N GLN A 69 11.96 6.72 10.21
CA GLN A 69 12.50 5.47 10.74
C GLN A 69 13.44 4.78 9.73
N LEU A 70 13.42 5.17 8.46
CA LEU A 70 14.20 4.52 7.39
C LEU A 70 15.71 4.51 7.70
N ALA A 71 16.27 5.60 8.24
CA ALA A 71 17.70 5.66 8.56
C ALA A 71 18.12 4.55 9.54
N GLY A 72 17.38 4.40 10.64
CA GLY A 72 17.64 3.36 11.64
C GLY A 72 17.36 1.95 11.12
N LYS A 73 16.44 1.80 10.16
CA LYS A 73 16.18 0.51 9.50
C LYS A 73 17.32 0.10 8.58
N LEU A 74 17.80 1.02 7.75
CA LEU A 74 18.94 0.77 6.85
C LEU A 74 20.20 0.39 7.64
N GLU A 75 20.51 1.13 8.71
CA GLU A 75 21.66 0.81 9.58
C GLU A 75 21.58 -0.61 10.15
N LYS A 76 20.39 -1.05 10.59
CA LYS A 76 20.18 -2.40 11.12
C LYS A 76 20.28 -3.50 10.07
N LEU A 77 19.89 -3.22 8.83
CA LEU A 77 19.82 -4.20 7.75
C LEU A 77 21.12 -4.30 6.95
N ASP A 78 21.93 -3.25 6.95
CA ASP A 78 23.20 -3.22 6.24
C ASP A 78 24.16 -4.31 6.71
N ARG A 79 24.87 -4.89 5.73
CA ARG A 79 25.96 -5.82 5.97
C ARG A 79 27.25 -5.29 5.34
N PRO A 80 28.43 -5.55 5.93
CA PRO A 80 29.69 -5.18 5.32
C PRO A 80 29.81 -5.70 3.87
N GLY A 81 30.02 -4.78 2.92
CA GLY A 81 30.12 -5.09 1.49
C GLY A 81 28.81 -5.44 0.78
N ARG A 82 27.67 -5.41 1.48
CA ARG A 82 26.32 -5.60 0.95
C ARG A 82 25.34 -4.64 1.65
N PRO A 83 25.49 -3.31 1.43
CA PRO A 83 24.52 -2.35 1.93
C PRO A 83 23.19 -2.50 1.17
N ILE A 84 22.10 -2.08 1.80
CA ILE A 84 20.81 -1.92 1.11
C ILE A 84 20.94 -0.79 0.08
N THR A 85 20.67 -1.07 -1.19
CA THR A 85 20.83 -0.15 -2.31
C THR A 85 19.51 0.23 -2.97
N ALA A 86 18.42 -0.46 -2.64
CA ALA A 86 17.07 -0.04 -3.01
C ALA A 86 16.04 -0.29 -1.91
N ILE A 87 14.98 0.52 -1.93
CA ILE A 87 13.79 0.42 -1.09
C ILE A 87 12.59 0.37 -2.03
N GLY A 88 11.76 -0.66 -1.90
CA GLY A 88 10.43 -0.74 -2.50
C GLY A 88 9.37 -0.38 -1.47
N ILE A 89 8.31 0.31 -1.90
CA ILE A 89 7.11 0.53 -1.10
C ILE A 89 5.92 0.02 -1.92
N ASP A 90 5.37 -1.11 -1.51
CA ASP A 90 4.34 -1.81 -2.26
C ASP A 90 3.00 -1.73 -1.54
N ILE A 91 1.92 -1.52 -2.29
CA ILE A 91 0.58 -1.85 -1.77
C ILE A 91 0.50 -3.36 -1.62
N SER A 92 0.30 -3.82 -0.38
CA SER A 92 0.01 -5.22 -0.08
C SER A 92 -1.50 -5.44 -0.05
N ALA A 93 -1.93 -6.68 -0.32
CA ALA A 93 -3.34 -7.00 -0.25
C ALA A 93 -3.73 -7.20 1.21
N PRO A 94 -4.92 -6.74 1.64
CA PRO A 94 -5.38 -7.04 2.97
C PRO A 94 -5.50 -8.57 3.13
N PHE A 95 -4.86 -9.12 4.18
CA PHE A 95 -4.81 -10.57 4.46
C PHE A 95 -6.22 -11.18 4.54
N GLU A 96 -7.15 -10.43 5.09
CA GLU A 96 -8.59 -10.62 4.98
C GLU A 96 -9.18 -9.30 4.51
N MET A 97 -10.07 -9.35 3.52
CA MET A 97 -10.85 -8.16 3.15
C MET A 97 -11.49 -7.64 4.43
N PRO A 98 -11.27 -6.36 4.80
CA PRO A 98 -11.82 -5.84 6.03
C PRO A 98 -13.33 -6.05 6.02
N GLU A 99 -13.95 -6.25 7.18
CA GLU A 99 -15.40 -6.16 7.30
C GLU A 99 -15.80 -4.70 7.08
N LEU A 100 -15.85 -4.31 5.81
CA LEU A 100 -16.24 -2.99 5.37
C LEU A 100 -17.77 -2.90 5.48
N ASP A 101 -18.25 -2.02 6.36
CA ASP A 101 -19.67 -1.80 6.60
C ASP A 101 -20.17 -0.56 5.85
N ASP A 102 -20.99 -0.80 4.83
CA ASP A 102 -21.69 0.24 4.05
C ASP A 102 -22.44 1.26 4.92
N ARG A 103 -22.81 0.92 6.17
CA ARG A 103 -23.54 1.82 7.09
C ARG A 103 -22.64 2.67 7.99
N HIS A 104 -21.44 2.21 8.31
CA HIS A 104 -20.52 2.90 9.24
C HIS A 104 -19.33 3.55 8.53
N GLY A 105 -19.24 3.38 7.21
CA GLY A 105 -18.20 3.93 6.36
C GLY A 105 -17.08 2.92 6.14
N ASN A 106 -16.65 2.78 4.88
CA ASN A 106 -15.67 1.80 4.45
C ASN A 106 -14.24 2.35 4.55
N PHE A 107 -13.90 2.97 5.68
CA PHE A 107 -12.59 3.59 5.85
C PHE A 107 -11.51 2.52 6.05
N TYR A 108 -10.61 2.37 5.09
CA TYR A 108 -9.48 1.44 5.17
C TYR A 108 -8.27 1.98 4.42
N GLU A 109 -7.19 2.31 5.13
CA GLU A 109 -5.94 2.74 4.48
C GLU A 109 -5.26 1.52 3.81
N PRO A 110 -4.59 1.70 2.66
CA PRO A 110 -3.77 0.63 2.09
C PRO A 110 -2.72 0.14 3.08
N ASP A 111 -2.61 -1.18 3.22
CA ASP A 111 -1.45 -1.81 3.84
C ASP A 111 -0.26 -1.66 2.90
N LEU A 112 0.89 -1.30 3.45
CA LEU A 112 2.12 -1.11 2.68
C LEU A 112 3.22 -2.05 3.19
N ASP A 113 3.89 -2.69 2.25
CA ASP A 113 5.13 -3.41 2.49
C ASP A 113 6.33 -2.51 2.13
N THR A 114 7.25 -2.34 3.07
CA THR A 114 8.55 -1.72 2.85
C THR A 114 9.59 -2.81 2.62
N VAL A 115 10.09 -2.89 1.39
CA VAL A 115 10.96 -3.97 0.92
C VAL A 115 12.38 -3.44 0.73
N TYR A 116 13.39 -4.18 1.18
CA TYR A 116 14.78 -3.73 1.16
C TYR A 116 15.64 -4.65 0.29
N TYR A 117 16.37 -4.07 -0.66
CA TYR A 117 17.17 -4.81 -1.63
C TYR A 117 18.66 -4.44 -1.57
N THR A 118 19.49 -5.39 -1.98
CA THR A 118 20.92 -5.18 -2.26
C THR A 118 21.18 -5.37 -3.75
N ASP A 119 22.39 -5.08 -4.21
CA ASP A 119 22.80 -5.31 -5.59
C ASP A 119 22.98 -6.81 -5.96
N SER A 120 22.56 -7.73 -5.10
CA SER A 120 22.82 -9.16 -5.28
C SER A 120 22.03 -9.79 -6.43
N ALA A 121 20.82 -9.30 -6.70
CA ALA A 121 19.96 -9.79 -7.78
C ALA A 121 19.91 -8.82 -8.97
N PHE A 122 19.99 -7.51 -8.71
CA PHE A 122 19.95 -6.46 -9.72
C PHE A 122 20.78 -5.26 -9.23
N PRO A 123 21.59 -4.60 -10.09
CA PRO A 123 22.56 -3.59 -9.67
C PRO A 123 21.93 -2.22 -9.40
N PHE A 124 21.02 -2.13 -8.42
CA PHE A 124 20.28 -0.92 -8.08
C PHE A 124 21.16 0.29 -7.79
N ALA A 125 22.36 0.11 -7.23
CA ALA A 125 23.25 1.23 -6.93
C ALA A 125 23.71 2.00 -8.17
N SER A 126 23.72 1.37 -9.35
CA SER A 126 24.20 1.97 -10.60
C SER A 126 23.16 1.96 -11.71
N ALA A 127 22.00 1.35 -11.49
CA ALA A 127 20.97 1.22 -12.52
C ALA A 127 20.34 2.58 -12.82
N SER A 128 20.28 2.91 -14.12
CA SER A 128 19.50 4.04 -14.60
C SER A 128 18.02 3.65 -14.69
N ARG A 129 17.16 4.65 -14.89
CA ARG A 129 15.74 4.42 -15.09
C ARG A 129 15.47 3.56 -16.31
N GLU A 130 16.23 3.74 -17.38
CA GLU A 130 16.11 2.92 -18.60
C GLU A 130 16.44 1.46 -18.31
N MET A 131 17.52 1.19 -17.57
CA MET A 131 17.87 -0.18 -17.18
C MET A 131 16.77 -0.83 -16.31
N MET A 132 16.22 -0.07 -15.36
CA MET A 132 15.09 -0.51 -14.54
C MET A 132 13.86 -0.83 -15.39
N MET A 133 13.55 0.04 -16.37
CA MET A 133 12.42 -0.15 -17.28
C MET A 133 12.59 -1.34 -18.20
N GLU A 134 13.78 -1.56 -18.75
CA GLU A 134 14.11 -2.73 -19.57
C GLU A 134 13.94 -4.02 -18.76
N GLU A 135 14.41 -4.05 -17.52
CA GLU A 135 14.27 -5.21 -16.65
C GLU A 135 12.80 -5.47 -16.26
N ALA A 136 12.02 -4.41 -16.02
CA ALA A 136 10.60 -4.50 -15.70
C ALA A 136 9.72 -4.99 -16.87
N GLN A 137 10.22 -5.00 -18.11
CA GLN A 137 9.54 -5.62 -19.26
C GLN A 137 9.64 -7.15 -19.26
N ASN A 138 10.55 -7.72 -18.47
CA ASN A 138 10.62 -9.17 -18.31
C ASN A 138 9.38 -9.66 -17.55
N ALA A 139 8.91 -10.87 -17.87
CA ALA A 139 7.75 -11.49 -17.21
C ALA A 139 7.88 -11.56 -15.67
N LYS A 140 9.12 -11.46 -15.17
CA LYS A 140 9.44 -11.25 -13.76
C LYS A 140 10.78 -10.51 -13.69
N ALA A 141 10.79 -9.29 -13.19
CA ALA A 141 12.03 -8.54 -12.98
C ALA A 141 12.97 -9.30 -12.02
N ALA A 142 14.27 -9.21 -12.25
CA ALA A 142 15.30 -9.96 -11.53
C ALA A 142 15.24 -9.81 -9.99
N TRP A 143 14.76 -8.66 -9.49
CA TRP A 143 14.65 -8.40 -8.06
C TRP A 143 13.43 -9.01 -7.37
N VAL A 144 12.42 -9.49 -8.12
CA VAL A 144 11.17 -9.97 -7.52
C VAL A 144 11.40 -11.24 -6.71
N GLY A 145 11.17 -11.15 -5.40
CA GLY A 145 11.40 -12.23 -4.43
C GLY A 145 12.86 -12.36 -3.97
N HIS A 146 13.74 -11.41 -4.33
CA HIS A 146 15.16 -11.38 -3.96
C HIS A 146 15.48 -10.21 -3.02
N PHE A 147 14.58 -9.90 -2.09
CA PHE A 147 14.79 -8.89 -1.05
C PHE A 147 15.55 -9.45 0.16
N GLU A 148 16.25 -8.59 0.89
CA GLU A 148 16.91 -8.95 2.15
C GLU A 148 15.93 -8.94 3.33
N ASN A 149 14.95 -8.03 3.30
CA ASN A 149 13.93 -7.89 4.33
C ASN A 149 12.65 -7.25 3.79
N VAL A 150 11.54 -7.47 4.48
CA VAL A 150 10.25 -6.79 4.27
C VAL A 150 9.62 -6.50 5.64
N ASP A 151 9.10 -5.28 5.83
CA ASP A 151 8.36 -4.89 7.03
C ASP A 151 7.38 -3.74 6.76
N ALA A 152 6.61 -3.31 7.77
CA ALA A 152 5.65 -2.20 7.65
C ALA A 152 6.23 -0.87 8.17
N THR A 153 7.49 -0.54 7.81
CA THR A 153 8.13 0.71 8.27
C THR A 153 7.41 1.93 7.73
N ILE A 154 7.05 1.91 6.44
CA ILE A 154 6.32 2.98 5.79
C ILE A 154 4.82 2.67 5.82
N GLY A 155 4.03 3.69 6.17
CA GLY A 155 2.58 3.66 6.10
C GLY A 155 2.02 4.85 5.33
N VAL A 156 0.71 4.81 5.06
CA VAL A 156 -0.01 5.89 4.37
C VAL A 156 -1.25 6.31 5.15
N ARG A 157 -1.61 7.58 4.98
CA ARG A 157 -2.85 8.19 5.46
C ARG A 157 -3.49 9.03 4.37
N GLY A 158 -4.81 9.16 4.40
CA GLY A 158 -5.58 10.01 3.50
C GLY A 158 -6.14 9.29 2.27
N LEU A 159 -5.87 7.99 2.12
CA LEU A 159 -6.49 7.14 1.09
C LEU A 159 -7.64 6.32 1.66
N GLY A 160 -7.79 6.27 2.98
CA GLY A 160 -8.70 5.35 3.66
C GLY A 160 -10.16 5.45 3.22
N GLY A 161 -10.63 6.68 2.99
CA GLY A 161 -12.02 6.93 2.56
C GLY A 161 -12.32 6.50 1.12
N ILE A 162 -11.30 6.29 0.27
CA ILE A 162 -11.49 5.84 -1.11
C ILE A 162 -11.06 4.38 -1.31
N TYR A 163 -10.01 3.94 -0.63
CA TYR A 163 -9.45 2.61 -0.86
C TYR A 163 -10.41 1.49 -0.41
N GLY A 164 -11.13 1.65 0.71
CA GLY A 164 -12.16 0.66 1.07
C GLY A 164 -13.34 0.60 0.09
N GLU A 165 -13.75 1.72 -0.49
CA GLU A 165 -14.78 1.73 -1.55
C GLU A 165 -14.29 1.02 -2.83
N VAL A 166 -13.01 1.22 -3.20
CA VAL A 166 -12.37 0.48 -4.30
C VAL A 166 -12.37 -1.02 -4.03
N LEU A 167 -12.01 -1.45 -2.82
CA LEU A 167 -12.01 -2.85 -2.41
C LEU A 167 -13.41 -3.49 -2.53
N ILE A 168 -14.46 -2.76 -2.15
CA ILE A 168 -15.86 -3.19 -2.32
C ILE A 168 -16.23 -3.29 -3.80
N ALA A 169 -15.91 -2.27 -4.59
CA ALA A 169 -16.21 -2.24 -6.02
C ALA A 169 -15.52 -3.40 -6.76
N GLN A 170 -14.24 -3.64 -6.47
CA GLN A 170 -13.49 -4.79 -6.99
C GLN A 170 -14.15 -6.13 -6.59
N LYS A 171 -14.58 -6.27 -5.33
CA LYS A 171 -15.25 -7.50 -4.86
C LYS A 171 -16.56 -7.74 -5.60
N LYS A 172 -17.40 -6.70 -5.76
CA LYS A 172 -18.66 -6.76 -6.51
C LYS A 172 -18.43 -7.15 -7.98
N CYS A 173 -17.37 -6.62 -8.61
CA CYS A 173 -17.04 -6.90 -10.00
C CYS A 173 -16.46 -8.31 -10.23
N LYS A 174 -15.98 -9.01 -9.19
CA LYS A 174 -15.49 -10.40 -9.28
C LYS A 174 -16.63 -11.43 -9.42
N ASP A 175 -17.88 -11.05 -9.14
CA ASP A 175 -19.02 -11.96 -9.27
C ASP A 175 -19.30 -12.28 -10.75
N TYR A 176 -19.47 -13.56 -11.08
CA TYR A 176 -19.55 -14.08 -12.46
C TYR A 176 -20.68 -13.48 -13.33
N ASP A 177 -21.69 -12.86 -12.71
CA ASP A 177 -22.83 -12.23 -13.39
C ASP A 177 -22.81 -10.69 -13.30
N HIS A 178 -21.71 -10.09 -12.83
CA HIS A 178 -21.60 -8.63 -12.77
C HIS A 178 -21.50 -8.04 -14.17
N LYS A 179 -22.55 -7.32 -14.60
CA LYS A 179 -22.71 -6.80 -15.97
C LYS A 179 -22.79 -5.28 -16.05
N ASN A 180 -22.65 -4.58 -14.92
CA ASN A 180 -22.69 -3.12 -14.94
C ASN A 180 -21.34 -2.59 -15.45
N ALA A 181 -21.34 -2.12 -16.70
CA ALA A 181 -20.15 -1.58 -17.37
C ALA A 181 -19.52 -0.41 -16.61
N MET A 182 -20.35 0.48 -16.05
CA MET A 182 -19.88 1.66 -15.32
C MET A 182 -19.16 1.28 -14.02
N GLU A 183 -19.70 0.30 -13.28
CA GLU A 183 -19.08 -0.21 -12.04
C GLU A 183 -17.76 -0.95 -12.32
N GLN A 184 -17.66 -1.67 -13.44
CA GLN A 184 -16.40 -2.32 -13.85
C GLN A 184 -15.32 -1.28 -14.20
N ASP A 185 -15.69 -0.25 -14.96
CA ASP A 185 -14.78 0.84 -15.31
C ASP A 185 -14.34 1.60 -14.07
N SER A 186 -15.28 2.03 -13.22
CA SER A 186 -14.95 2.79 -12.02
C SER A 186 -14.07 1.99 -11.05
N ALA A 187 -14.32 0.69 -10.86
CA ALA A 187 -13.46 -0.17 -10.06
C ALA A 187 -12.01 -0.20 -10.60
N VAL A 188 -11.83 -0.38 -11.91
CA VAL A 188 -10.51 -0.47 -12.54
C VAL A 188 -9.77 0.87 -12.47
N ILE A 189 -10.40 1.96 -12.90
CA ILE A 189 -9.78 3.28 -12.97
C ILE A 189 -9.49 3.82 -11.57
N ALA A 190 -10.39 3.62 -10.60
CA ALA A 190 -10.16 4.02 -9.22
C ALA A 190 -8.99 3.23 -8.59
N SER A 191 -8.84 1.94 -8.92
CA SER A 191 -7.70 1.14 -8.44
C SER A 191 -6.36 1.68 -8.96
N ALA A 192 -6.29 1.99 -10.25
CA ALA A 192 -5.10 2.62 -10.85
C ALA A 192 -4.83 4.01 -10.23
N PHE A 193 -5.89 4.76 -9.91
CA PHE A 193 -5.77 6.07 -9.28
C PHE A 193 -5.16 6.00 -7.87
N ILE A 194 -5.52 5.01 -7.05
CA ILE A 194 -4.89 4.78 -5.73
C ILE A 194 -3.38 4.58 -5.90
N ALA A 195 -2.98 3.73 -6.83
CA ALA A 195 -1.59 3.44 -7.14
C ALA A 195 -0.82 4.71 -7.54
N VAL A 196 -1.37 5.49 -8.49
CA VAL A 196 -0.76 6.74 -8.95
C VAL A 196 -0.65 7.76 -7.80
N ARG A 197 -1.69 7.90 -6.96
CA ARG A 197 -1.68 8.81 -5.81
C ARG A 197 -0.63 8.45 -4.78
N LEU A 198 -0.46 7.16 -4.49
CA LEU A 198 0.61 6.70 -3.61
C LEU A 198 1.99 7.02 -4.20
N HIS A 199 2.19 6.75 -5.50
CA HIS A 199 3.44 7.07 -6.19
C HIS A 199 3.76 8.58 -6.13
N GLN A 200 2.79 9.45 -6.43
CA GLN A 200 2.96 10.90 -6.31
C GLN A 200 3.33 11.33 -4.88
N ALA A 201 2.65 10.78 -3.87
CA ALA A 201 2.91 11.12 -2.48
C ALA A 201 4.30 10.67 -2.00
N ILE A 202 4.75 9.49 -2.43
CA ILE A 202 6.09 8.99 -2.12
C ILE A 202 7.16 9.82 -2.82
N LYS A 203 6.97 10.16 -4.10
CA LYS A 203 7.85 11.08 -4.84
C LYS A 203 7.98 12.42 -4.13
N ALA A 204 6.86 13.07 -3.82
CA ALA A 204 6.85 14.36 -3.12
C ALA A 204 7.48 14.27 -1.72
N THR A 205 7.34 13.13 -1.04
CA THR A 205 7.98 12.89 0.27
C THR A 205 9.50 12.77 0.12
N ALA A 206 9.98 12.03 -0.88
CA ALA A 206 11.40 11.85 -1.14
C ALA A 206 12.08 13.17 -1.55
N GLU A 207 11.45 13.93 -2.44
CA GLU A 207 11.94 15.26 -2.86
C GLU A 207 11.88 16.27 -1.71
N GLY A 208 10.77 16.31 -0.96
CA GLY A 208 10.58 17.33 0.08
C GLY A 208 11.25 17.05 1.42
N ARG A 209 11.45 15.78 1.81
CA ARG A 209 12.08 15.39 3.10
C ARG A 209 13.48 14.81 2.92
N GLY A 210 13.88 14.51 1.68
CA GLY A 210 15.09 13.77 1.39
C GLY A 210 14.99 12.28 1.74
N MET A 211 15.91 11.50 1.16
CA MET A 211 16.20 10.13 1.55
C MET A 211 17.30 10.10 2.61
N PRO A 212 17.32 9.12 3.52
CA PRO A 212 18.37 9.00 4.54
C PRO A 212 19.77 8.75 3.95
N ARG A 213 19.84 8.26 2.70
CA ARG A 213 21.04 8.17 1.86
C ARG A 213 20.63 7.98 0.40
N ALA A 214 21.60 8.11 -0.51
CA ALA A 214 21.41 7.76 -1.91
C ALA A 214 21.12 6.25 -2.08
N ALA A 215 19.92 5.94 -2.59
CA ALA A 215 19.42 4.60 -2.86
C ALA A 215 18.33 4.69 -3.95
N CYS A 216 18.07 3.59 -4.65
CA CYS A 216 16.91 3.51 -5.53
C CYS A 216 15.63 3.41 -4.69
N LEU A 217 14.62 4.20 -5.04
CA LEU A 217 13.29 4.17 -4.43
C LEU A 217 12.28 3.75 -5.48
N MET A 218 11.51 2.71 -5.16
CA MET A 218 10.48 2.16 -6.03
C MET A 218 9.14 2.14 -5.32
N VAL A 219 8.08 2.21 -6.11
CA VAL A 219 6.71 2.02 -5.64
C VAL A 219 6.04 1.00 -6.53
N GLY A 220 5.36 0.06 -5.89
CA GLY A 220 4.64 -0.98 -6.58
C GLY A 220 3.30 -1.30 -5.96
N ASN A 221 2.68 -2.29 -6.57
CA ASN A 221 1.49 -2.95 -6.06
C ASN A 221 1.63 -4.41 -6.48
N ASN A 222 2.00 -5.25 -5.52
CA ASN A 222 2.45 -6.62 -5.79
C ASN A 222 1.42 -7.67 -5.38
N GLU A 223 0.33 -7.24 -4.73
CA GLU A 223 -0.69 -8.15 -4.20
C GLU A 223 -2.12 -7.67 -4.51
N SER A 224 -2.30 -6.41 -4.90
CA SER A 224 -3.58 -5.87 -5.36
C SER A 224 -3.53 -5.48 -6.84
N PHE A 225 -4.70 -5.33 -7.46
CA PHE A 225 -4.79 -4.78 -8.81
C PHE A 225 -4.69 -3.23 -8.78
N PRO A 226 -4.06 -2.58 -9.78
CA PRO A 226 -3.23 -3.18 -10.84
C PRO A 226 -1.85 -3.58 -10.31
N TYR A 227 -1.28 -4.63 -10.89
CA TYR A 227 0.11 -5.02 -10.60
C TYR A 227 1.07 -4.10 -11.33
N TYR A 228 2.00 -3.49 -10.61
CA TYR A 228 3.07 -2.70 -11.21
C TYR A 228 4.24 -2.56 -10.24
N ASP A 229 5.40 -2.21 -10.79
CA ASP A 229 6.57 -1.71 -10.06
C ASP A 229 7.18 -0.59 -10.91
N ALA A 230 7.44 0.55 -10.27
CA ALA A 230 7.96 1.73 -10.94
C ALA A 230 9.00 2.44 -10.06
N PRO A 231 10.19 2.77 -10.60
CA PRO A 231 11.11 3.62 -9.89
C PRO A 231 10.47 4.99 -9.67
N VAL A 232 10.41 5.45 -8.42
CA VAL A 232 10.14 6.84 -8.08
C VAL A 232 11.37 7.65 -8.42
N MET A 233 12.52 7.19 -7.93
CA MET A 233 13.82 7.80 -8.19
C MET A 233 14.90 6.73 -8.15
N THR A 234 15.77 6.72 -9.14
CA THR A 234 16.97 5.87 -9.11
C THR A 234 18.04 6.52 -8.25
N ARG A 235 19.02 5.73 -7.81
CA ARG A 235 20.13 6.28 -7.05
C ARG A 235 20.89 7.39 -7.81
N PRO A 236 21.26 7.21 -9.10
CA PRO A 236 21.89 8.28 -9.87
C PRO A 236 21.04 9.55 -9.96
N GLU A 237 19.73 9.43 -10.20
CA GLU A 237 18.82 10.59 -10.25
C GLU A 237 18.77 11.34 -8.91
N TYR A 238 18.82 10.63 -7.79
CA TYR A 238 18.85 11.27 -6.47
C TYR A 238 20.19 11.97 -6.20
N GLU A 239 21.31 11.39 -6.64
CA GLU A 239 22.63 12.02 -6.54
C GLU A 239 22.68 13.30 -7.40
N GLU A 240 22.16 13.27 -8.63
CA GLU A 240 22.01 14.45 -9.50
C GLU A 240 21.10 15.52 -8.88
N TYR A 241 20.00 15.12 -8.23
CA TYR A 241 19.11 16.02 -7.52
C TYR A 241 19.82 16.78 -6.40
N LEU A 242 20.62 16.07 -5.59
CA LEU A 242 21.39 16.68 -4.50
C LEU A 242 22.46 17.66 -5.00
N ASP A 243 23.11 17.33 -6.13
CA ASP A 243 24.10 18.22 -6.75
C ASP A 243 23.45 19.50 -7.28
N ALA A 244 22.26 19.40 -7.88
CA ALA A 244 21.51 20.55 -8.38
C ALA A 244 21.04 21.50 -7.25
N GLU A 245 20.58 20.97 -6.11
CA GLU A 245 20.24 21.79 -4.94
C GLU A 245 21.48 22.48 -4.33
N GLY A 246 22.65 21.82 -4.39
CA GLY A 246 23.91 22.37 -3.89
C GLY A 246 24.48 23.52 -4.74
N GLU A 247 24.20 23.56 -6.04
CA GLU A 247 24.66 24.61 -6.95
C GLU A 247 23.83 25.91 -6.84
N GLU A 248 22.57 25.85 -6.39
CA GLU A 248 21.73 27.05 -6.18
C GLU A 248 22.13 27.87 -4.94
N ASP A 249 22.89 27.28 -4.01
CA ASP A 249 23.27 27.88 -2.72
C ASP A 249 24.72 28.39 -2.66
N ASP A 250 25.46 28.36 -3.78
CA ASP A 250 26.85 28.88 -3.88
C ASP A 250 26.91 30.43 -3.97
N CYS A 251 25.86 31.11 -3.49
CA CYS A 251 25.83 32.54 -3.20
C CYS A 251 25.92 32.82 -1.69
N GLY A 252 26.78 32.11 -0.98
CA GLY A 252 27.39 32.58 0.27
C GLY A 252 26.55 32.43 1.55
N GLN A 253 27.09 31.65 2.48
CA GLN A 253 26.72 31.46 3.90
C GLN A 253 25.69 30.36 4.22
N TYR A 254 26.08 29.09 4.08
CA TYR A 254 25.52 28.01 4.92
C TYR A 254 26.60 27.06 5.45
N ASP A 255 27.46 27.58 6.33
CA ASP A 255 28.48 26.77 7.03
C ASP A 255 27.93 26.06 8.30
N HIS A 256 26.61 25.79 8.38
CA HIS A 256 25.97 25.20 9.57
C HIS A 256 24.85 24.17 9.31
N ALA A 257 24.77 23.51 8.14
CA ALA A 257 23.78 22.44 7.92
C ALA A 257 24.22 21.03 8.37
N PHE A 258 25.45 20.85 8.88
CA PHE A 258 25.87 19.62 9.57
C PHE A 258 25.93 19.84 11.09
N GLY A 259 24.76 19.99 11.71
CA GLY A 259 24.59 20.00 13.15
C GLY A 259 24.37 18.58 13.69
N THR A 260 25.36 18.06 14.42
CA THR A 260 25.24 16.83 15.22
C THR A 260 24.04 16.86 16.17
N LEU A 261 23.35 15.72 16.31
CA LEU A 261 22.26 15.45 17.27
C LEU A 261 22.45 16.18 18.61
N ARG A 262 21.69 17.27 18.82
CA ARG A 262 21.37 17.79 20.15
C ARG A 262 19.87 17.95 20.27
N LEU A 263 19.32 17.21 21.22
CA LEU A 263 17.90 17.17 21.60
C LEU A 263 17.28 18.57 21.66
N ALA A 264 16.20 18.76 20.90
CA ALA A 264 15.20 19.76 21.26
C ALA A 264 14.55 19.33 22.59
N PRO A 265 14.21 20.28 23.50
CA PRO A 265 13.53 19.93 24.73
C PRO A 265 12.16 19.31 24.41
N LEU A 266 11.92 18.12 24.96
CA LEU A 266 10.62 17.46 24.94
C LEU A 266 9.57 18.39 25.60
N PRO A 267 8.38 18.54 25.02
CA PRO A 267 7.23 19.13 25.71
C PRO A 267 6.95 18.40 27.03
N ASP A 268 6.50 19.12 28.06
CA ASP A 268 6.22 18.56 29.40
C ASP A 268 5.10 17.49 29.40
N ASP A 269 4.35 17.37 28.31
CA ASP A 269 3.25 16.43 28.09
C ASP A 269 3.58 15.30 27.09
N TYR A 270 4.85 15.16 26.69
CA TYR A 270 5.29 14.04 25.85
C TYR A 270 5.40 12.75 26.69
N ASP A 271 4.45 11.83 26.48
CA ASP A 271 4.50 10.47 27.02
C ASP A 271 4.90 9.48 25.91
N PRO A 272 6.17 9.04 25.84
CA PRO A 272 6.64 8.06 24.86
C PRO A 272 6.07 6.64 25.07
N PHE A 273 5.26 6.43 26.11
CA PHE A 273 4.72 5.14 26.51
C PHE A 273 3.19 5.11 26.64
N ALA A 274 2.48 6.06 26.02
CA ALA A 274 1.04 5.98 25.84
C ALA A 274 0.68 4.79 24.90
N ALA A 275 0.66 3.60 25.51
CA ALA A 275 0.34 2.28 24.98
C ALA A 275 0.98 1.92 23.62
N MET A 276 2.27 1.59 23.65
CA MET A 276 2.87 0.66 22.68
C MET A 276 2.34 -0.75 23.01
N PRO A 277 1.60 -1.44 22.12
CA PRO A 277 1.38 -2.87 22.26
C PRO A 277 2.70 -3.60 21.98
N ASP A 278 3.05 -4.54 22.85
CA ASP A 278 4.33 -5.25 22.94
C ASP A 278 4.90 -5.74 21.60
N GLU A 279 6.22 -5.56 21.48
CA GLU A 279 7.08 -6.15 20.46
C GLU A 279 7.13 -7.68 20.62
N ASP A 280 6.49 -8.40 19.70
CA ASP A 280 6.86 -9.77 19.37
C ASP A 280 7.37 -9.74 17.91
N GLN A 281 8.69 -9.55 17.75
CA GLN A 281 9.36 -9.71 16.46
C GLN A 281 9.21 -11.17 16.00
N VAL A 282 8.40 -11.37 14.98
CA VAL A 282 8.27 -12.66 14.33
C VAL A 282 8.18 -12.42 12.82
N SER A 283 9.01 -13.10 12.03
CA SER A 283 8.86 -13.06 10.57
C SER A 283 7.41 -13.42 10.21
N GLY A 284 6.80 -12.79 9.22
CA GLY A 284 5.40 -13.06 8.87
C GLY A 284 5.11 -14.55 8.68
N ALA A 285 6.06 -15.33 8.16
CA ALA A 285 5.94 -16.78 8.08
C ALA A 285 5.98 -17.50 9.45
N ALA A 286 6.81 -17.05 10.39
CA ALA A 286 6.88 -17.62 11.74
C ALA A 286 5.73 -17.14 12.65
N LEU A 287 5.19 -15.93 12.46
CA LEU A 287 4.02 -15.40 13.18
C LEU A 287 2.78 -16.19 12.77
N ARG A 288 2.59 -16.38 11.46
CA ARG A 288 1.52 -17.21 10.88
C ARG A 288 1.60 -18.66 11.35
N LYS A 289 2.80 -19.21 11.56
CA LYS A 289 3.00 -20.56 12.11
C LYS A 289 2.67 -20.65 13.60
N LYS A 290 3.00 -19.62 14.40
CA LYS A 290 2.71 -19.55 15.85
C LYS A 290 1.21 -19.37 16.11
N LEU A 291 0.53 -18.51 15.35
CA LEU A 291 -0.92 -18.27 15.45
C LEU A 291 -1.74 -19.50 15.03
N ARG A 292 -1.30 -20.22 13.97
CA ARG A 292 -1.92 -21.49 13.57
C ARG A 292 -1.82 -22.57 14.65
N ALA A 293 -0.66 -22.68 15.31
CA ALA A 293 -0.47 -23.64 16.40
C ALA A 293 -1.26 -23.31 17.66
N GLN A 294 -1.54 -22.03 17.94
CA GLN A 294 -2.42 -21.61 19.04
C GLN A 294 -3.89 -21.88 18.75
N ALA A 295 -4.37 -21.57 17.54
CA ALA A 295 -5.75 -21.85 17.14
C ALA A 295 -6.09 -23.35 17.07
N GLU A 296 -5.10 -24.21 16.78
CA GLU A 296 -5.26 -25.67 16.80
C GLU A 296 -5.15 -26.27 18.22
N ALA A 297 -4.52 -25.55 19.17
CA ALA A 297 -4.37 -25.97 20.56
C ALA A 297 -5.55 -25.54 21.46
N GLU A 298 -6.30 -24.52 21.06
CA GLU A 298 -7.56 -24.14 21.69
C GLU A 298 -8.70 -25.04 21.19
N THR A 299 -8.73 -26.26 21.70
CA THR A 299 -9.97 -27.04 21.73
C THR A 299 -11.08 -26.21 22.38
N PRO A 300 -12.28 -26.10 21.78
CA PRO A 300 -13.36 -25.34 22.40
C PRO A 300 -13.71 -25.99 23.73
N GLU A 301 -13.48 -25.27 24.82
CA GLU A 301 -13.96 -25.64 26.14
C GLU A 301 -15.50 -25.66 26.06
N VAL A 302 -16.07 -26.86 26.18
CA VAL A 302 -17.51 -27.06 26.20
C VAL A 302 -18.06 -26.32 27.40
N ALA A 303 -18.75 -25.20 27.16
CA ALA A 303 -19.49 -24.48 28.18
C ALA A 303 -20.57 -25.41 28.77
N ASN A 304 -20.24 -26.01 29.91
CA ASN A 304 -21.16 -26.72 30.78
C ASN A 304 -22.01 -25.70 31.55
N ASP A 305 -23.04 -25.16 30.90
CA ASP A 305 -24.13 -24.51 31.65
C ASP A 305 -25.20 -25.56 31.99
N VAL A 306 -24.87 -26.33 33.03
CA VAL A 306 -25.84 -27.11 33.79
C VAL A 306 -26.53 -26.16 34.76
N ALA A 307 -27.79 -25.80 34.47
CA ALA A 307 -28.67 -25.19 35.45
C ALA A 307 -28.95 -26.20 36.60
N PRO A 308 -28.88 -25.80 37.88
CA PRO A 308 -29.14 -26.70 39.00
C PRO A 308 -30.61 -27.11 39.06
N ALA A 309 -30.82 -28.39 39.37
CA ALA A 309 -32.10 -29.06 39.46
C ALA A 309 -33.00 -28.57 40.62
N GLY A 310 -34.31 -28.61 40.37
CA GLY A 310 -35.39 -28.57 41.37
C GLY A 310 -36.50 -27.61 40.90
N ILE A 311 -37.79 -27.93 40.83
CA ILE A 311 -38.65 -28.91 41.52
C ILE A 311 -39.87 -29.17 40.60
N GLY A 312 -40.33 -30.43 40.50
CA GLY A 312 -41.63 -30.84 39.94
C GLY A 312 -41.54 -31.41 38.52
N GLY A 313 -41.54 -32.72 38.25
CA GLY A 313 -42.25 -33.79 38.94
C GLY A 313 -43.62 -33.98 38.32
N PHE A 314 -43.77 -35.04 37.52
CA PHE A 314 -45.04 -35.71 37.19
C PHE A 314 -46.08 -34.91 36.36
N LEU A 315 -46.11 -35.13 35.04
CA LEU A 315 -47.31 -35.63 34.35
C LEU A 315 -46.97 -36.09 32.93
N ASN A 316 -46.94 -37.41 32.81
CA ASN A 316 -46.86 -38.22 31.60
C ASN A 316 -47.92 -37.84 30.55
N ARG A 317 -47.49 -37.92 29.29
CA ARG A 317 -48.14 -38.72 28.23
C ARG A 317 -49.49 -39.34 28.62
N ILE A 318 -50.58 -38.77 28.12
CA ILE A 318 -51.83 -39.42 27.72
C ILE A 318 -52.61 -38.39 26.86
N LEU A 319 -53.37 -38.91 25.87
CA LEU A 319 -54.03 -38.25 24.72
C LEU A 319 -53.09 -38.14 23.51
N LYS A 320 -52.98 -39.08 22.56
CA LYS A 320 -53.94 -40.04 21.96
C LYS A 320 -55.29 -39.44 21.57
N ARG A 321 -55.44 -39.29 20.24
CA ARG A 321 -56.68 -39.32 19.45
C ARG A 321 -57.60 -38.10 19.63
N SER A 322 -57.75 -37.30 18.58
CA SER A 322 -58.94 -37.24 17.71
C SER A 322 -58.93 -35.94 16.88
N ALA A 323 -59.42 -36.05 15.64
CA ALA A 323 -59.67 -35.03 14.62
C ALA A 323 -58.54 -34.84 13.60
#